data_AF-A0A9E0JSR8-F1
#
_entry.id   AF-A0A9E0JSR8-F1
#
_cell.length_a   1.000
_cell.length_b   1.000
_cell.length_c   1.000
_cell.angle_alpha   90.00
_cell.angle_beta   90.00
_cell.angle_gamma   90.00
#
_symmetry.space_group_name_H-M   'P 1'
#
loop_
_entity.id
_entity.type
_entity.pdbx_description
1 polymer ?
#
loop_
_entity_poly.entity_id
_entity_poly.type
_entity_poly.pdbx_seq_one_letter_code
_entity_poly.pdbx_strand_id
1 'polypeptide(L)'
;MLNLRTVIAVWAIVFFAASGWAAGKSITIVHTNDMHSHFQGFSPEVDYQPFKVNADETVGGWSRVAAVIQRIKREKSNPVLVVDAGDYTMGSFFHMLNREEAFELRLLKNMGYDVVGLGNHEFDLKPAGLAATLRTAKAGGGAPQMVFANAGFDRQKPQLADLEDAFSETGVKSHTILERGGLKIGIFGILGKDAIEVSPFAKPLKFSDP
;
A
#
# COMPACT_ATOMS: atom_id res chain seq x y z
N MET A 1 44.26 34.65 -28.70
CA MET A 1 42.80 34.53 -28.98
C MET A 1 42.57 33.15 -29.58
N LEU A 2 41.69 32.32 -29.00
CA LEU A 2 41.33 31.03 -29.63
C LEU A 2 40.57 31.32 -30.93
N ASN A 3 40.87 30.55 -31.99
CA ASN A 3 40.13 30.70 -33.24
C ASN A 3 38.74 30.07 -33.12
N LEU A 4 37.80 30.54 -33.94
CA LEU A 4 36.39 30.13 -33.90
C LEU A 4 36.21 28.61 -34.04
N ARG A 5 37.08 27.94 -34.80
CA ARG A 5 37.06 26.48 -34.97
C ARG A 5 37.41 25.75 -33.68
N THR A 6 38.41 26.24 -32.93
CA THR A 6 38.79 25.67 -31.64
C THR A 6 37.69 25.88 -30.60
N VAL A 7 37.02 27.05 -30.61
CA VAL A 7 35.86 27.31 -29.73
C VAL A 7 34.73 26.35 -30.05
N ILE A 8 34.36 26.19 -31.32
CA ILE A 8 33.30 25.26 -31.74
C ILE A 8 33.64 23.81 -31.38
N ALA A 9 34.89 23.38 -31.58
CA ALA A 9 35.33 22.03 -31.24
C ALA A 9 35.27 21.76 -29.73
N VAL A 10 35.69 22.72 -28.90
CA VAL A 10 35.60 22.60 -27.43
C VAL A 10 34.15 22.53 -26.98
N TRP A 11 33.26 23.38 -27.53
CA TRP A 11 31.83 23.32 -27.21
C TRP A 11 31.17 22.02 -27.68
N ALA A 12 31.54 21.50 -28.85
CA ALA A 12 31.04 20.21 -29.34
C ALA A 12 31.47 19.06 -28.41
N ILE A 13 32.71 19.06 -27.91
CA ILE A 13 33.21 18.06 -26.95
C ILE A 13 32.49 18.17 -25.61
N VAL A 14 32.25 19.37 -25.09
CA VAL A 14 31.49 19.59 -23.84
C VAL A 14 30.04 19.12 -23.98
N PHE A 15 29.38 19.41 -25.11
CA PHE A 15 28.02 18.96 -25.39
C PHE A 15 27.92 17.44 -25.60
N PHE A 16 28.90 16.80 -26.24
CA PHE A 16 28.95 15.34 -26.41
C PHE A 16 29.34 14.61 -25.11
N ALA A 17 30.18 15.19 -24.27
CA ALA A 17 30.52 14.62 -22.96
C ALA A 17 29.35 14.72 -21.96
N ALA A 18 28.51 15.74 -22.09
CA ALA A 18 27.32 15.93 -21.25
C ALA A 18 26.14 15.01 -21.62
N SER A 19 26.14 14.39 -22.79
CA SER A 19 25.04 13.53 -23.28
C SER A 19 25.16 12.05 -22.89
N GLY A 20 26.17 11.68 -22.09
CA GLY A 20 26.56 10.28 -21.83
C GLY A 20 26.28 9.70 -20.44
N TRP A 21 25.54 10.38 -19.54
CA TRP A 21 25.32 9.89 -18.17
C TRP A 21 23.83 9.82 -17.82
N ALA A 22 23.04 9.10 -18.60
CA ALA A 22 21.78 8.58 -18.08
C ALA A 22 22.08 7.40 -17.14
N ALA A 23 22.59 7.71 -15.93
CA ALA A 23 22.77 6.70 -14.90
C ALA A 23 21.42 6.01 -14.66
N GLY A 24 21.41 4.67 -14.69
CA GLY A 24 20.22 3.88 -14.41
C GLY A 24 19.60 4.32 -13.08
N LYS A 25 18.30 4.64 -13.09
CA LYS A 25 17.58 5.00 -11.88
C LYS A 25 17.08 3.72 -11.20
N SER A 26 17.53 3.47 -9.99
CA SER A 26 17.04 2.36 -9.17
C SER A 26 15.89 2.82 -8.27
N ILE A 27 14.97 1.90 -7.98
CA ILE A 27 13.94 2.04 -6.96
C ILE A 27 13.91 0.79 -6.09
N THR A 28 13.64 0.95 -4.80
CA THR A 28 13.41 -0.16 -3.88
C THR A 28 11.92 -0.21 -3.57
N ILE A 29 11.29 -1.34 -3.87
CA ILE A 29 9.91 -1.60 -3.48
C ILE A 29 9.95 -2.49 -2.25
N VAL A 30 9.38 -2.01 -1.15
CA VAL A 30 9.09 -2.81 0.04
C VAL A 30 7.61 -3.11 -0.02
N HIS A 31 7.23 -4.38 0.05
CA HIS A 31 5.83 -4.75 0.01
C HIS A 31 5.44 -5.71 1.12
N THR A 32 4.16 -5.65 1.48
CA THR A 32 3.45 -6.64 2.29
C THR A 32 2.14 -7.01 1.60
N ASN A 33 1.55 -8.09 2.07
CA ASN A 33 0.25 -8.62 1.69
C ASN A 33 -0.21 -9.54 2.83
N ASP A 34 -1.52 -9.81 2.93
CA ASP A 34 -2.07 -10.83 3.82
C ASP A 34 -1.64 -10.62 5.29
N MET A 35 -1.60 -9.36 5.74
CA MET A 35 -1.22 -9.05 7.11
C MET A 35 -2.29 -9.49 8.13
N HIS A 36 -3.55 -9.62 7.70
CA HIS A 36 -4.65 -10.26 8.44
C HIS A 36 -4.78 -9.83 9.90
N SER A 37 -4.60 -8.53 10.18
CA SER A 37 -4.60 -7.97 11.53
C SER A 37 -3.63 -8.65 12.53
N HIS A 38 -2.57 -9.33 12.08
CA HIS A 38 -1.55 -9.97 12.94
C HIS A 38 -0.60 -8.92 13.53
N PHE A 39 -1.13 -7.99 14.33
CA PHE A 39 -0.40 -6.87 14.91
C PHE A 39 0.74 -7.32 15.81
N GLN A 40 0.52 -8.42 16.56
CA GLN A 40 1.50 -9.00 17.48
C GLN A 40 2.49 -9.93 16.76
N GLY A 41 2.17 -10.39 15.55
CA GLY A 41 2.92 -11.40 14.82
C GLY A 41 2.50 -12.83 15.20
N PHE A 42 3.32 -13.79 14.81
CA PHE A 42 3.13 -15.21 15.04
C PHE A 42 4.19 -15.68 16.02
N SER A 43 3.79 -15.89 17.27
CA SER A 43 4.56 -16.73 18.20
C SER A 43 3.97 -18.12 18.11
N PRO A 44 4.72 -19.20 18.33
CA PRO A 44 4.08 -20.41 18.82
C PRO A 44 3.33 -20.02 20.11
N GLU A 45 2.01 -20.19 20.18
CA GLU A 45 1.23 -19.89 21.40
C GLU A 45 1.77 -20.62 22.65
N VAL A 46 2.50 -21.72 22.43
CA VAL A 46 3.14 -22.53 23.48
C VAL A 46 4.44 -21.93 24.03
N ASP A 47 5.04 -20.94 23.36
CA ASP A 47 6.37 -20.41 23.67
C ASP A 47 6.35 -18.99 24.28
N TYR A 48 5.18 -18.50 24.71
CA TYR A 48 5.14 -17.29 25.55
C TYR A 48 5.82 -17.57 26.90
N GLN A 49 7.11 -17.23 26.98
CA GLN A 49 7.97 -17.44 28.15
C GLN A 49 8.40 -16.08 28.73
N PRO A 50 7.51 -15.33 29.41
CA PRO A 50 7.76 -13.95 29.84
C PRO A 50 8.89 -13.81 30.87
N PHE A 51 9.37 -14.93 31.42
CA PHE A 51 10.45 -14.96 32.42
C PHE A 51 11.77 -15.54 31.87
N LYS A 52 11.87 -15.81 30.57
CA LYS A 52 13.09 -16.31 29.93
C LYS A 52 13.65 -15.27 28.96
N VAL A 53 14.88 -14.85 29.21
CA VAL A 53 15.60 -13.91 28.35
C VAL A 53 15.91 -14.59 27.01
N ASN A 54 15.73 -13.87 25.89
CA ASN A 54 15.96 -14.35 24.52
C ASN A 54 15.12 -15.57 24.11
N ALA A 55 13.90 -15.71 24.65
CA ALA A 55 12.94 -16.76 24.26
C ALA A 55 11.85 -16.25 23.30
N ASP A 56 11.99 -15.02 22.79
CA ASP A 56 11.06 -14.46 21.83
C ASP A 56 11.38 -14.99 20.42
N GLU A 57 10.62 -16.02 20.01
CA GLU A 57 10.65 -16.58 18.66
C GLU A 57 9.56 -15.98 17.75
N THR A 58 8.89 -14.91 18.20
CA THR A 58 7.79 -14.32 17.44
C THR A 58 8.30 -13.84 16.08
N VAL A 59 7.59 -14.15 14.99
CA VAL A 59 7.85 -13.69 13.62
C VAL A 59 6.78 -12.67 13.20
N GLY A 60 7.09 -11.73 12.32
CA GLY A 60 6.10 -10.75 11.82
C GLY A 60 5.79 -9.62 12.80
N GLY A 61 4.51 -9.26 12.96
CA GLY A 61 4.08 -8.19 13.84
C GLY A 61 4.31 -6.79 13.25
N TRP A 62 3.28 -5.94 13.32
CA TRP A 62 3.26 -4.67 12.60
C TRP A 62 4.33 -3.70 13.10
N SER A 63 4.65 -3.70 14.40
CA SER A 63 5.72 -2.86 14.95
C SER A 63 7.11 -3.22 14.40
N ARG A 64 7.41 -4.52 14.25
CA ARG A 64 8.67 -5.01 13.68
C ARG A 64 8.73 -4.77 12.18
N VAL A 65 7.62 -4.96 11.47
CA VAL A 65 7.50 -4.58 10.05
C VAL A 65 7.77 -3.08 9.88
N ALA A 66 7.19 -2.22 10.72
CA ALA A 66 7.44 -0.79 10.72
C ALA A 66 8.93 -0.46 10.93
N ALA A 67 9.58 -1.12 11.88
CA ALA A 67 11.00 -0.94 12.15
C ALA A 67 11.87 -1.33 10.94
N VAL A 68 11.53 -2.42 10.24
CA VAL A 68 12.19 -2.84 9.01
C VAL A 68 11.98 -1.82 7.88
N ILE A 69 10.76 -1.34 7.67
CA ILE A 69 10.46 -0.27 6.69
C ILE A 69 11.32 0.95 6.96
N GLN A 70 11.36 1.42 8.21
CA GLN A 70 12.13 2.60 8.61
C GLN A 70 13.64 2.38 8.45
N ARG A 71 14.15 1.17 8.73
CA ARG A 71 15.54 0.81 8.49
C ARG A 71 15.89 0.87 6.99
N ILE A 72 15.08 0.23 6.14
CA ILE A 72 15.29 0.22 4.69
C ILE A 72 15.27 1.65 4.13
N LYS A 73 14.33 2.49 4.57
CA LYS A 73 14.27 3.90 4.17
C LYS A 73 15.53 4.69 4.53
N ARG A 74 16.23 4.34 5.62
CA ARG A 74 17.50 4.99 6.03
C ARG A 74 18.72 4.44 5.28
N GLU A 75 18.75 3.14 5.01
CA GLU A 75 19.91 2.47 4.42
C GLU A 75 20.00 2.62 2.89
N LYS A 76 18.86 2.80 2.21
CA LYS A 76 18.84 2.92 0.75
C LYS A 76 19.10 4.37 0.31
N SER A 77 20.05 4.53 -0.61
CA SER A 77 20.36 5.82 -1.24
C SER A 77 19.44 6.16 -2.42
N ASN A 78 18.72 5.18 -2.95
CA ASN A 78 17.72 5.34 -4.00
C ASN A 78 16.31 5.47 -3.40
N PRO A 79 15.32 5.97 -4.17
CA PRO A 79 13.95 6.05 -3.68
C PRO A 79 13.41 4.72 -3.20
N VAL A 80 12.70 4.75 -2.07
CA VAL A 80 11.99 3.62 -1.49
C VAL A 80 10.49 3.87 -1.59
N LEU A 81 9.77 2.90 -2.15
CA LEU A 81 8.32 2.87 -2.23
C LEU A 81 7.82 1.74 -1.33
N VAL A 82 6.87 2.04 -0.44
CA VAL A 82 6.29 1.05 0.46
C VAL A 82 4.83 0.81 0.08
N VAL A 83 4.49 -0.44 -0.25
CA VAL A 83 3.14 -0.79 -0.71
C VAL A 83 2.56 -1.99 0.02
N ASP A 84 1.24 -2.05 0.15
CA ASP A 84 0.53 -3.23 0.61
C ASP A 84 -0.44 -3.72 -0.48
N ALA A 85 -0.52 -5.02 -0.70
CA ALA A 85 -1.34 -5.60 -1.76
C ALA A 85 -2.78 -5.94 -1.34
N GLY A 86 -3.18 -5.70 -0.09
CA GLY A 86 -4.50 -6.05 0.44
C GLY A 86 -4.46 -7.19 1.45
N ASP A 87 -5.63 -7.55 1.97
CA ASP A 87 -5.83 -8.52 3.05
C ASP A 87 -5.06 -8.14 4.32
N TYR A 88 -5.12 -6.85 4.66
CA TYR A 88 -4.60 -6.34 5.93
C TYR A 88 -5.60 -6.56 7.08
N THR A 89 -6.85 -6.91 6.76
CA THR A 89 -7.94 -7.22 7.70
C THR A 89 -8.21 -8.72 7.85
N MET A 90 -9.07 -9.09 8.82
CA MET A 90 -9.61 -10.44 9.05
C MET A 90 -8.56 -11.54 9.28
N GLY A 91 -8.09 -11.66 10.52
CA GLY A 91 -7.31 -12.83 10.95
C GLY A 91 -7.02 -12.91 12.45
N SER A 92 -7.08 -11.79 13.16
CA SER A 92 -7.00 -11.75 14.62
C SER A 92 -8.21 -11.04 15.24
N PHE A 93 -8.33 -11.10 16.57
CA PHE A 93 -9.42 -10.43 17.30
C PHE A 93 -9.44 -8.90 17.11
N PHE A 94 -8.30 -8.29 16.78
CA PHE A 94 -8.22 -6.85 16.51
C PHE A 94 -9.18 -6.41 15.40
N HIS A 95 -9.42 -7.27 14.41
CA HIS A 95 -10.30 -6.97 13.30
C HIS A 95 -11.76 -6.69 13.73
N MET A 96 -12.20 -7.20 14.88
CA MET A 96 -13.58 -6.98 15.37
C MET A 96 -13.92 -5.51 15.60
N LEU A 97 -12.91 -4.63 15.73
CA LEU A 97 -13.07 -3.19 15.91
C LEU A 97 -12.79 -2.39 14.63
N ASN A 98 -12.61 -3.06 13.48
CA ASN A 98 -12.16 -2.40 12.26
C ASN A 98 -13.14 -1.31 11.77
N ARG A 99 -14.46 -1.51 11.88
CA ARG A 99 -15.44 -0.49 11.47
C ARG A 99 -15.42 0.74 12.37
N GLU A 100 -15.24 0.53 13.66
CA GLU A 100 -15.37 1.55 14.70
C GLU A 100 -14.06 2.32 14.90
N GLU A 101 -12.92 1.68 14.68
CA GLU A 101 -11.60 2.25 15.00
C GLU A 101 -10.63 2.33 13.81
N ALA A 102 -10.85 1.51 12.77
CA ALA A 102 -10.02 1.40 11.57
C ALA A 102 -8.52 1.34 11.88
N PHE A 103 -8.13 0.54 12.88
CA PHE A 103 -6.76 0.44 13.37
C PHE A 103 -5.78 0.10 12.25
N GLU A 104 -6.13 -0.86 11.40
CA GLU A 104 -5.31 -1.33 10.30
C GLU A 104 -4.89 -0.17 9.38
N LEU A 105 -5.85 0.60 8.87
CA LEU A 105 -5.56 1.71 7.96
C LEU A 105 -4.74 2.82 8.62
N ARG A 106 -5.06 3.14 9.88
CA ARG A 106 -4.35 4.18 10.65
C ARG A 106 -2.92 3.76 10.96
N LEU A 107 -2.70 2.48 11.27
CA LEU A 107 -1.38 1.91 11.52
C LEU A 107 -0.57 1.83 10.22
N LEU A 108 -1.13 1.35 9.10
CA LEU A 108 -0.45 1.36 7.79
C LEU A 108 0.02 2.77 7.42
N LYS A 109 -0.80 3.80 7.67
CA LYS A 109 -0.40 5.19 7.51
C LYS A 109 0.81 5.54 8.39
N ASN A 110 0.75 5.23 9.68
CA ASN A 110 1.81 5.54 10.63
C ASN A 110 3.12 4.76 10.37
N MET A 111 3.02 3.55 9.83
CA MET A 111 4.15 2.73 9.40
C MET A 111 4.86 3.31 8.17
N GLY A 112 4.18 4.22 7.44
CA GLY A 112 4.72 4.95 6.30
C GLY A 112 4.53 4.22 4.97
N TYR A 113 3.42 3.51 4.80
CA TYR A 113 2.99 3.00 3.51
C TYR A 113 2.62 4.16 2.57
N ASP A 114 3.08 4.08 1.33
CA ASP A 114 2.75 5.04 0.29
C ASP A 114 1.40 4.70 -0.36
N VAL A 115 1.19 3.42 -0.72
CA VAL A 115 -0.02 2.95 -1.40
C VAL A 115 -0.50 1.61 -0.84
N VAL A 116 -1.80 1.45 -0.67
CA VAL A 116 -2.43 0.21 -0.18
C VAL A 116 -3.53 -0.23 -1.15
N GLY A 117 -3.50 -1.50 -1.55
CA GLY A 117 -4.56 -2.16 -2.32
C GLY A 117 -5.72 -2.62 -1.44
N LEU A 118 -6.76 -3.16 -2.07
CA LEU A 118 -7.83 -3.90 -1.38
C LEU A 118 -7.76 -5.37 -1.78
N GLY A 119 -7.76 -6.23 -0.78
CA GLY A 119 -7.89 -7.68 -0.88
C GLY A 119 -9.35 -8.13 -0.73
N ASN A 120 -9.58 -9.45 -0.75
CA ASN A 120 -10.92 -10.00 -0.62
C ASN A 120 -11.49 -9.80 0.80
N HIS A 121 -10.65 -9.87 1.82
CA HIS A 121 -11.07 -9.79 3.21
C HIS A 121 -11.51 -8.39 3.64
N GLU A 122 -11.09 -7.35 2.93
CA GLU A 122 -11.64 -6.00 3.13
C GLU A 122 -13.16 -5.93 2.89
N PHE A 123 -13.75 -6.93 2.20
CA PHE A 123 -15.18 -7.04 1.95
C PHE A 123 -15.93 -7.99 2.90
N ASP A 124 -15.28 -8.59 3.91
CA ASP A 124 -15.94 -9.58 4.78
C ASP A 124 -17.04 -8.95 5.67
N LEU A 125 -16.92 -7.66 5.98
CA LEU A 125 -17.98 -6.89 6.63
C LEU A 125 -19.01 -6.33 5.62
N LYS A 126 -19.02 -6.88 4.40
CA LYS A 126 -19.81 -6.46 3.24
C LYS A 126 -19.42 -5.06 2.74
N PRO A 127 -19.91 -4.61 1.57
CA PRO A 127 -19.66 -3.26 1.07
C PRO A 127 -19.90 -2.14 2.10
N ALA A 128 -20.96 -2.25 2.91
CA ALA A 128 -21.25 -1.27 3.96
C ALA A 128 -20.19 -1.22 5.07
N GLY A 129 -19.59 -2.36 5.43
CA GLY A 129 -18.52 -2.40 6.44
C GLY A 129 -17.22 -1.77 5.94
N LEU A 130 -16.87 -1.99 4.67
CA LEU A 130 -15.74 -1.31 4.05
C LEU A 130 -15.96 0.20 3.97
N ALA A 131 -17.15 0.64 3.53
CA ALA A 131 -17.52 2.06 3.49
C ALA A 131 -17.39 2.72 4.87
N ALA A 132 -17.90 2.07 5.93
CA ALA A 132 -17.76 2.54 7.30
C ALA A 132 -16.29 2.63 7.74
N THR A 133 -15.51 1.58 7.51
CA THR A 133 -14.07 1.52 7.85
C THR A 133 -13.29 2.66 7.21
N LEU A 134 -13.51 2.93 5.92
CA LEU A 134 -12.86 4.01 5.20
C LEU A 134 -13.17 5.37 5.83
N ARG A 135 -14.46 5.65 6.11
CA ARG A 135 -14.90 6.91 6.74
C ARG A 135 -14.35 7.06 8.16
N THR A 136 -14.35 5.98 8.94
CA THR A 136 -13.73 5.93 10.27
C THR A 136 -12.24 6.23 10.20
N ALA A 137 -11.51 5.61 9.27
CA ALA A 137 -10.09 5.91 9.07
C ALA A 137 -9.89 7.39 8.75
N LYS A 138 -10.68 7.95 7.80
CA LYS A 138 -10.63 9.38 7.45
C LYS A 138 -10.86 10.28 8.67
N ALA A 139 -11.84 9.97 9.52
CA ALA A 139 -12.12 10.72 10.75
C ALA A 139 -11.03 10.56 11.83
N GLY A 140 -10.42 9.37 11.92
CA GLY A 140 -9.47 8.99 12.97
C GLY A 140 -7.99 9.23 12.67
N GLY A 141 -7.66 9.99 11.62
CA GLY A 141 -6.27 10.33 11.27
C GLY A 141 -5.85 9.96 9.85
N GLY A 142 -6.74 9.36 9.06
CA GLY A 142 -6.56 9.01 7.65
C GLY A 142 -5.93 7.64 7.41
N ALA A 143 -5.80 7.31 6.12
CA ALA A 143 -5.16 6.11 5.59
C ALA A 143 -4.04 6.49 4.61
N PRO A 144 -3.18 5.54 4.16
CA PRO A 144 -2.36 5.71 2.97
C PRO A 144 -3.22 5.99 1.72
N GLN A 145 -2.59 6.36 0.59
CA GLN A 145 -3.32 6.42 -0.68
C GLN A 145 -3.81 5.02 -1.03
N MET A 146 -5.12 4.85 -1.20
CA MET A 146 -5.69 3.55 -1.54
C MET A 146 -5.96 3.42 -3.03
N VAL A 147 -5.76 2.23 -3.60
CA VAL A 147 -6.03 1.94 -5.01
C VAL A 147 -6.87 0.68 -5.22
N PHE A 148 -7.89 0.78 -6.05
CA PHE A 148 -8.73 -0.34 -6.46
C PHE A 148 -9.45 -0.06 -7.78
N ALA A 149 -9.10 -0.80 -8.83
CA ALA A 149 -9.44 -0.48 -10.22
C ALA A 149 -10.60 -1.31 -10.79
N ASN A 150 -10.78 -2.55 -10.33
CA ASN A 150 -11.74 -3.48 -10.94
C ASN A 150 -13.09 -3.57 -10.22
N ALA A 151 -13.46 -2.59 -9.39
CA ALA A 151 -14.80 -2.51 -8.79
C ALA A 151 -15.87 -2.07 -9.80
N GLY A 152 -16.94 -2.86 -9.93
CA GLY A 152 -18.14 -2.54 -10.69
C GLY A 152 -19.29 -2.09 -9.80
N PHE A 153 -19.51 -0.78 -9.71
CA PHE A 153 -20.58 -0.18 -8.91
C PHE A 153 -21.92 -0.16 -9.67
N ASP A 154 -22.97 -0.69 -9.04
CA ASP A 154 -24.35 -0.57 -9.51
C ASP A 154 -25.10 0.33 -8.53
N ARG A 155 -25.25 1.61 -8.89
CA ARG A 155 -25.85 2.65 -8.04
C ARG A 155 -27.33 2.41 -7.74
N GLN A 156 -28.01 1.48 -8.43
CA GLN A 156 -29.37 1.08 -8.05
C GLN A 156 -29.40 0.30 -6.73
N LYS A 157 -28.26 -0.23 -6.29
CA LYS A 157 -28.10 -0.90 -5.00
C LYS A 157 -27.55 0.09 -3.97
N PRO A 158 -28.31 0.47 -2.93
CA PRO A 158 -27.89 1.51 -1.98
C PRO A 158 -26.52 1.26 -1.35
N GLN A 159 -26.20 0.02 -1.01
CA GLN A 159 -24.91 -0.35 -0.41
C GLN A 159 -23.71 -0.21 -1.36
N LEU A 160 -23.92 -0.25 -2.68
CA LEU A 160 -22.86 -0.03 -3.67
C LEU A 160 -22.72 1.44 -4.02
N ALA A 161 -23.84 2.19 -4.08
CA ALA A 161 -23.80 3.64 -4.16
C ALA A 161 -23.05 4.24 -2.95
N ASP A 162 -23.35 3.77 -1.74
CA ASP A 162 -22.67 4.20 -0.52
C ASP A 162 -21.17 3.85 -0.52
N LEU A 163 -20.80 2.66 -1.00
CA LEU A 163 -19.39 2.28 -1.12
C LEU A 163 -18.65 3.15 -2.14
N GLU A 164 -19.27 3.42 -3.29
CA GLU A 164 -18.70 4.32 -4.31
C GLU A 164 -18.52 5.75 -3.77
N ASP A 165 -19.52 6.25 -3.05
CA ASP A 165 -19.46 7.56 -2.39
C ASP A 165 -18.35 7.57 -1.32
N ALA A 166 -18.22 6.52 -0.51
CA ALA A 166 -17.12 6.37 0.45
C ALA A 166 -15.75 6.33 -0.23
N PHE A 167 -15.61 5.66 -1.38
CA PHE A 167 -14.36 5.66 -2.16
C PHE A 167 -13.97 7.07 -2.57
N SER A 168 -14.93 7.82 -3.13
CA SER A 168 -14.75 9.23 -3.52
C SER A 168 -14.40 10.13 -2.33
N GLU A 169 -15.16 10.02 -1.23
CA GLU A 169 -14.96 10.80 -0.01
C GLU A 169 -13.58 10.57 0.60
N THR A 170 -13.10 9.33 0.59
CA THR A 170 -11.86 8.93 1.27
C THR A 170 -10.63 8.88 0.37
N GLY A 171 -10.84 9.10 -0.93
CA GLY A 171 -9.76 9.20 -1.91
C GLY A 171 -9.23 7.85 -2.40
N VAL A 172 -10.01 6.78 -2.30
CA VAL A 172 -9.73 5.52 -3.01
C VAL A 172 -9.86 5.79 -4.50
N LYS A 173 -8.84 5.44 -5.28
CA LYS A 173 -8.79 5.69 -6.73
C LYS A 173 -8.56 4.40 -7.50
N SER A 174 -8.87 4.36 -8.79
CA SER A 174 -8.45 3.22 -9.62
C SER A 174 -6.93 3.09 -9.69
N HIS A 175 -6.23 4.22 -9.69
CA HIS A 175 -4.78 4.30 -9.73
C HIS A 175 -4.27 5.60 -9.09
N THR A 176 -2.97 5.67 -8.86
CA THR A 176 -2.25 6.88 -8.47
C THR A 176 -0.91 6.98 -9.19
N ILE A 177 -0.37 8.18 -9.28
CA ILE A 177 0.97 8.44 -9.83
C ILE A 177 1.81 9.09 -8.74
N LEU A 178 2.96 8.48 -8.43
CA LEU A 178 3.92 9.01 -7.47
C LEU A 178 5.17 9.50 -8.19
N GLU A 179 5.71 10.63 -7.73
CA GLU A 179 7.01 11.13 -8.17
C GLU A 179 8.07 10.92 -7.08
N ARG A 180 9.17 10.23 -7.44
CA ARG A 180 10.26 9.87 -6.52
C ARG A 180 11.59 9.80 -7.27
N GLY A 181 12.61 10.56 -6.85
CA GLY A 181 13.92 10.56 -7.53
C GLY A 181 13.86 10.93 -9.03
N GLY A 182 12.87 11.76 -9.42
CA GLY A 182 12.58 12.08 -10.80
C GLY A 182 12.09 10.90 -11.65
N LEU A 183 11.53 9.85 -11.03
CA LEU A 183 10.73 8.81 -11.67
C LEU A 183 9.25 9.13 -11.46
N LYS A 184 8.41 8.91 -12.50
CA LYS A 184 6.95 8.85 -12.38
C LYS A 184 6.53 7.38 -12.30
N ILE A 185 5.83 7.01 -11.24
CA ILE A 185 5.48 5.62 -10.93
C ILE A 185 3.94 5.53 -10.88
N GLY A 186 3.35 4.85 -11.85
CA GLY A 186 1.91 4.55 -11.86
C GLY A 186 1.63 3.29 -11.05
N ILE A 187 0.63 3.34 -10.16
CA ILE A 187 0.24 2.23 -9.28
C ILE A 187 -1.28 2.09 -9.33
N PHE A 188 -1.77 0.88 -9.56
CA PHE A 188 -3.18 0.51 -9.52
C PHE A 188 -3.33 -0.81 -8.77
N GLY A 189 -4.52 -1.07 -8.22
CA GLY A 189 -4.81 -2.30 -7.47
C GLY A 189 -5.97 -3.07 -8.12
N ILE A 190 -5.90 -4.39 -8.12
CA ILE A 190 -6.96 -5.28 -8.65
C ILE A 190 -7.09 -6.51 -7.76
N LEU A 191 -8.30 -7.07 -7.66
CA LEU A 191 -8.46 -8.45 -7.21
C LEU A 191 -8.26 -9.42 -8.39
N GLY A 192 -7.41 -10.42 -8.20
CA GLY A 192 -7.26 -11.54 -9.13
C GLY A 192 -8.46 -12.48 -9.12
N LYS A 193 -8.52 -13.40 -10.11
CA LYS A 193 -9.64 -14.34 -10.28
C LYS A 193 -9.90 -15.18 -9.03
N ASP A 194 -8.85 -15.76 -8.46
CA ASP A 194 -8.96 -16.62 -7.28
C ASP A 194 -9.47 -15.84 -6.06
N ALA A 195 -8.97 -14.62 -5.85
CA ALA A 195 -9.43 -13.74 -4.76
C ALA A 195 -10.91 -13.34 -4.92
N ILE A 196 -11.35 -13.08 -6.16
CA ILE A 196 -12.77 -12.80 -6.47
C ILE A 196 -13.63 -14.02 -6.11
N GLU A 197 -13.19 -15.24 -6.41
CA GLU A 197 -13.94 -16.47 -6.10
C GLU A 197 -14.14 -16.67 -4.59
N VAL A 198 -13.15 -16.27 -3.78
CA VAL A 198 -13.20 -16.36 -2.32
C VAL A 198 -13.68 -15.06 -1.64
N SER A 199 -14.37 -14.18 -2.38
CA SER A 199 -14.99 -12.94 -1.87
C SER A 199 -16.53 -13.05 -1.71
N PRO A 200 -17.09 -14.02 -0.96
CA PRO A 200 -18.54 -14.24 -0.93
C PRO A 200 -19.32 -13.03 -0.39
N PHE A 201 -18.70 -12.27 0.53
CA PHE A 201 -19.31 -11.13 1.20
C PHE A 201 -19.20 -9.81 0.42
N ALA A 202 -18.41 -9.76 -0.66
CA ALA A 202 -18.36 -8.62 -1.55
C ALA A 202 -19.69 -8.41 -2.31
N LYS A 203 -20.52 -9.46 -2.43
CA LYS A 203 -21.82 -9.36 -3.09
C LYS A 203 -22.67 -8.25 -2.45
N PRO A 204 -23.33 -7.40 -3.26
CA PRO A 204 -23.57 -7.57 -4.70
C PRO A 204 -22.56 -6.85 -5.62
N LEU A 205 -21.40 -6.44 -5.13
CA LEU A 205 -20.35 -5.84 -5.94
C LEU A 205 -19.92 -6.83 -7.03
N LYS A 206 -19.70 -6.32 -8.24
CA LYS A 206 -19.12 -7.08 -9.34
C LYS A 206 -17.67 -6.65 -9.53
N PHE A 207 -16.85 -7.55 -10.05
CA PHE A 207 -15.48 -7.23 -10.42
C PHE A 207 -15.30 -7.38 -11.94
N SER A 208 -14.59 -6.45 -12.58
CA SER A 208 -14.17 -6.64 -13.97
C SER A 208 -13.03 -7.65 -14.04
N ASP A 209 -12.87 -8.30 -15.21
CA ASP A 209 -11.77 -9.23 -15.46
C ASP A 209 -10.42 -8.53 -15.19
N PRO A 210 -9.53 -9.11 -14.36
CA PRO A 210 -8.22 -8.54 -14.04
C PRO A 210 -7.24 -8.56 -15.21
#